data_AF-A0A538U0B8-F1
#
_entry.id   AF-A0A538U0B8-F1
#
_cell.length_a   1.000
_cell.length_b   1.000
_cell.length_c   1.000
_cell.angle_alpha   90.00
_cell.angle_beta   90.00
_cell.angle_gamma   90.00
#
_symmetry.space_group_name_H-M   'P 1'
#
loop_
_entity.id
_entity.type
_entity.pdbx_description
1 polymer ?
#
loop_
_entity_poly.entity_id
_entity_poly.type
_entity_poly.pdbx_seq_one_letter_code
_entity_poly.pdbx_strand_id
1 'polypeptide(L)'
;MHARIALPLLLAATLAGCMAAGPPIASQTPPPEPRSPLGSPFSDREMGTSDLGTPLVLDRTDLSIGTTVQFNRLPTPSELHDAEQLTGLAHVVLSLPSWPTDLEAMQALGRVPPETDVVVVLPGYPPNRAAAQAWNYVNARLRIVLVVTEPPPSVAVVGDLNTMRGLERVIAQMDEPSRTGFERLQRPLGFRKVVE
;
A
#
# COMPACT_ATOMS: atom_id res chain seq x y z
N MET A 1 57.17 -59.19 2.11
CA MET A 1 57.09 -58.31 0.92
C MET A 1 55.96 -57.31 1.16
N HIS A 2 56.32 -56.03 1.31
CA HIS A 2 55.51 -54.79 1.47
C HIS A 2 54.21 -54.89 2.31
N ALA A 3 54.20 -54.68 3.65
CA ALA A 3 54.32 -53.40 4.41
C ALA A 3 53.15 -52.43 4.10
N ARG A 4 52.32 -51.83 4.97
CA ARG A 4 52.26 -51.44 6.41
C ARG A 4 50.76 -51.29 6.79
N ILE A 5 50.28 -51.81 7.93
CA ILE A 5 50.07 -51.11 9.23
C ILE A 5 49.36 -49.74 9.11
N ALA A 6 48.13 -49.63 9.64
CA ALA A 6 47.77 -48.72 10.75
C ALA A 6 46.28 -48.84 11.16
N LEU A 7 46.11 -49.36 12.38
CA LEU A 7 45.03 -49.17 13.36
C LEU A 7 44.89 -47.66 13.73
N PRO A 8 44.09 -47.21 14.72
CA PRO A 8 42.71 -47.43 15.21
C PRO A 8 41.87 -46.13 15.13
N LEU A 9 40.60 -46.13 15.56
CA LEU A 9 40.09 -45.35 16.72
C LEU A 9 38.56 -45.53 16.79
N LEU A 10 38.06 -46.18 17.86
CA LEU A 10 37.57 -45.55 19.10
C LEU A 10 36.25 -44.78 18.88
N LEU A 11 35.21 -44.87 19.69
CA LEU A 11 34.91 -45.62 20.92
C LEU A 11 33.46 -45.19 21.29
N ALA A 12 32.73 -46.06 22.00
CA ALA A 12 31.91 -45.76 23.19
C ALA A 12 30.90 -44.58 23.18
N ALA A 13 29.76 -44.64 23.86
CA ALA A 13 29.18 -45.67 24.70
C ALA A 13 27.72 -45.29 24.93
N THR A 14 26.91 -46.33 25.04
CA THR A 14 25.68 -46.41 25.83
C THR A 14 25.80 -45.71 27.18
N LEU A 15 24.70 -45.14 27.70
CA LEU A 15 24.03 -45.66 28.91
C LEU A 15 22.88 -44.78 29.40
N ALA A 16 21.78 -45.49 29.69
CA ALA A 16 20.90 -45.36 30.85
C ALA A 16 20.25 -44.00 31.17
N GLY A 17 18.92 -44.01 31.13
CA GLY A 17 18.10 -42.97 31.71
C GLY A 17 18.13 -42.95 33.24
N CYS A 18 17.67 -41.83 33.79
CA CYS A 18 17.14 -41.73 35.14
C CYS A 18 15.90 -40.83 35.08
N MET A 19 14.75 -41.42 35.39
CA MET A 19 13.51 -40.70 35.68
C MET A 19 13.71 -39.92 36.98
N ALA A 20 13.51 -38.60 36.94
CA ALA A 20 13.29 -37.79 38.13
C ALA A 20 12.09 -36.87 37.84
N ALA A 21 10.94 -37.25 38.42
CA ALA A 21 9.72 -36.47 38.42
C ALA A 21 9.93 -35.18 39.23
N GLY A 22 9.83 -34.04 38.57
CA GLY A 22 9.70 -32.71 39.19
C GLY A 22 8.29 -32.16 38.97
N PRO A 23 7.79 -31.28 39.86
CA PRO A 23 6.41 -30.79 39.81
C PRO A 23 6.14 -29.98 38.53
N PRO A 24 4.89 -29.89 38.05
CA PRO A 24 4.57 -29.19 36.82
C PRO A 24 4.90 -27.70 36.96
N ILE A 25 5.94 -27.25 36.26
CA ILE A 25 6.18 -25.83 36.04
C ILE A 25 5.12 -25.38 35.04
N ALA A 26 4.26 -24.44 35.46
CA ALA A 26 3.34 -23.76 34.57
C ALA A 26 4.12 -23.22 33.36
N SER A 27 3.76 -23.65 32.15
CA SER A 27 4.27 -23.08 30.91
C SER A 27 3.92 -21.59 30.89
N GLN A 28 4.86 -20.75 31.29
CA GLN A 28 4.79 -19.32 31.05
C GLN A 28 4.94 -19.12 29.53
N THR A 29 3.90 -18.56 28.92
CA THR A 29 3.96 -18.02 27.57
C THR A 29 5.20 -17.13 27.46
N PRO A 30 6.06 -17.29 26.43
CA PRO A 30 7.21 -16.41 26.28
C PRO A 30 6.73 -14.95 26.17
N PRO A 31 7.42 -14.00 26.82
CA PRO A 31 7.05 -12.59 26.72
C PRO A 31 7.14 -12.15 25.25
N PRO A 32 6.24 -11.27 24.78
CA PRO A 32 6.28 -10.76 23.42
C PRO A 32 7.65 -10.11 23.17
N GLU A 33 8.31 -10.52 22.09
CA GLU A 33 9.61 -9.99 21.71
C GLU A 33 9.56 -8.45 21.63
N PRO A 34 10.60 -7.76 22.13
CA PRO A 34 10.67 -6.32 22.04
C PRO A 34 10.67 -5.89 20.57
N ARG A 35 9.63 -5.14 20.19
CA ARG A 35 9.48 -4.51 18.88
C ARG A 35 10.73 -3.69 18.58
N SER A 36 11.56 -4.19 17.68
CA SER A 36 12.68 -3.43 17.12
C SER A 36 12.13 -2.15 16.47
N PRO A 37 12.75 -0.97 16.68
CA PRO A 37 12.30 0.30 16.10
C PRO A 37 12.43 0.35 14.56
N LEU A 38 13.07 -0.66 13.96
CA LEU A 38 13.26 -0.83 12.53
C LEU A 38 12.48 -2.05 12.03
N GLY A 39 11.16 -2.05 12.22
CA GLY A 39 10.26 -3.15 11.84
C GLY A 39 10.64 -3.82 10.50
N SER A 40 10.63 -5.15 10.48
CA SER A 40 11.00 -5.93 9.29
C SER A 40 10.07 -5.58 8.12
N PRO A 41 10.60 -5.31 6.91
CA PRO A 41 9.83 -4.90 5.73
C PRO A 41 8.87 -5.98 5.19
N PHE A 42 8.86 -7.16 5.82
CA PHE A 42 8.00 -8.30 5.49
C PHE A 42 7.10 -8.74 6.65
N SER A 43 6.94 -7.90 7.68
CA SER A 43 5.96 -8.19 8.73
C SER A 43 4.59 -7.84 8.20
N ASP A 44 3.92 -8.82 7.58
CA ASP A 44 2.55 -8.73 7.12
C ASP A 44 1.66 -8.28 8.28
N ARG A 45 1.36 -7.00 8.28
CA ARG A 45 0.32 -6.39 9.08
C ARG A 45 -0.98 -6.75 8.37
N GLU A 46 -1.93 -7.32 9.10
CA GLU A 46 -3.30 -7.59 8.66
C GLU A 46 -3.74 -6.53 7.65
N MET A 47 -3.79 -6.92 6.37
CA MET A 47 -3.86 -6.02 5.23
C MET A 47 -5.30 -5.53 5.04
N GLY A 48 -5.83 -4.88 6.07
CA GLY A 48 -7.00 -4.03 5.96
C GLY A 48 -6.66 -2.85 5.06
N THR A 49 -7.64 -2.39 4.29
CA THR A 49 -7.58 -1.27 3.35
C THR A 49 -6.97 0.03 3.90
N SER A 50 -6.78 0.15 5.21
CA SER A 50 -6.12 1.28 5.88
C SER A 50 -4.59 1.28 5.81
N ASP A 51 -3.95 0.14 5.49
CA ASP A 51 -2.49 0.04 5.31
C ASP A 51 -2.15 -0.30 3.84
N LEU A 52 -2.88 0.32 2.91
CA LEU A 52 -2.43 0.46 1.53
C LEU A 52 -1.07 1.15 1.61
N GLY A 53 0.01 0.37 1.60
CA GLY A 53 1.35 0.87 1.41
C GLY A 53 1.36 1.62 0.09
N THR A 54 1.12 2.92 0.14
CA THR A 54 1.14 3.85 -0.99
C THR A 54 2.39 3.66 -1.87
N PRO A 55 3.59 3.35 -1.32
CA PRO A 55 4.75 3.05 -2.15
C PRO A 55 4.61 1.82 -3.05
N LEU A 56 3.65 0.92 -2.77
CA LEU A 56 3.40 -0.31 -3.53
C LEU A 56 2.32 -0.12 -4.60
N VAL A 57 1.51 0.94 -4.48
CA VAL A 57 0.48 1.32 -5.46
C VAL A 57 1.06 2.23 -6.55
N LEU A 58 2.10 2.99 -6.19
CA LEU A 58 2.83 3.88 -7.08
C LEU A 58 4.16 3.22 -7.47
N ASP A 59 4.40 3.03 -8.76
CA ASP A 59 5.69 2.57 -9.27
C ASP A 59 6.69 3.73 -9.33
N ARG A 60 7.99 3.44 -9.39
CA ARG A 60 9.05 4.42 -9.65
C ARG A 60 8.84 5.17 -10.96
N THR A 61 8.13 4.60 -11.93
CA THR A 61 7.77 5.32 -13.16
C THR A 61 6.66 6.35 -12.94
N ASP A 62 5.89 6.22 -11.86
CA ASP A 62 4.88 7.20 -11.52
C ASP A 62 5.47 8.43 -10.86
N LEU A 63 6.63 8.31 -10.22
CA LEU A 63 7.30 9.42 -9.56
C LEU A 63 8.47 9.89 -10.41
N SER A 64 8.38 11.12 -10.90
CA SER A 64 9.50 11.80 -11.53
C SER A 64 10.63 12.07 -10.53
N ILE A 65 11.78 12.56 -11.01
CA ILE A 65 12.88 12.93 -10.13
C ILE A 65 12.51 14.22 -9.39
N GLY A 66 12.55 14.17 -8.06
CA GLY A 66 12.36 15.34 -7.20
C GLY A 66 11.92 14.95 -5.79
N THR A 67 11.56 15.96 -5.02
CA THR A 67 11.06 15.81 -3.65
C THR A 67 9.59 15.42 -3.69
N THR A 68 9.25 14.40 -2.90
CA THR A 68 7.88 13.91 -2.73
C THR A 68 7.44 14.14 -1.30
N VAL A 69 6.28 14.79 -1.13
CA VAL A 69 5.60 14.92 0.15
C VAL A 69 4.40 14.00 0.17
N GLN A 70 4.20 13.26 1.26
CA GLN A 70 3.10 12.31 1.38
C GLN A 70 2.18 12.70 2.54
N PHE A 71 0.87 12.66 2.29
CA PHE A 71 -0.18 12.83 3.27
C PHE A 71 -1.14 11.63 3.24
N ASN A 72 -1.69 11.27 4.40
CA ASN A 72 -2.75 10.26 4.53
C ASN A 72 -4.15 10.89 4.70
N ARG A 73 -4.26 12.19 4.43
CA ARG A 73 -5.49 12.99 4.46
C ARG A 73 -5.35 14.15 3.48
N LEU A 74 -6.42 14.92 3.29
CA LEU A 74 -6.31 16.20 2.63
C LEU A 74 -5.40 17.13 3.46
N PRO A 75 -4.36 17.73 2.84
CA PRO A 75 -3.48 18.67 3.52
C PRO A 75 -4.21 19.97 3.77
N THR A 76 -3.84 20.63 4.86
CA THR A 76 -4.28 21.99 5.15
C THR A 76 -3.57 22.99 4.24
N PRO A 77 -4.13 24.19 4.04
CA PRO A 77 -3.45 25.23 3.25
C PRO A 77 -2.05 25.58 3.76
N SER A 78 -1.85 25.55 5.09
CA SER A 78 -0.55 25.82 5.72
C SER A 78 0.48 24.74 5.36
N GLU A 79 0.09 23.47 5.42
CA GLU A 79 0.97 22.36 5.06
C GLU A 79 1.36 22.37 3.58
N LEU A 80 0.43 22.78 2.71
CA LEU A 80 0.74 22.98 1.29
C LEU A 80 1.75 24.12 1.10
N HIS A 81 1.59 25.21 1.83
CA HIS A 81 2.55 26.32 1.80
C HIS A 81 3.94 25.90 2.31
N ASP A 82 4.01 25.10 3.37
CA ASP A 82 5.28 24.57 3.88
C ASP A 82 5.92 23.61 2.86
N ALA A 83 5.12 22.81 2.16
CA ALA A 83 5.59 21.91 1.11
C ALA A 83 6.19 22.67 -0.08
N GLU A 84 5.61 23.81 -0.47
CA GLU A 84 6.12 24.68 -1.53
C GLU A 84 7.54 25.20 -1.26
N GLN A 85 7.93 25.31 0.01
CA GLN A 85 9.28 25.77 0.40
C GLN A 85 10.35 24.67 0.22
N LEU A 86 9.94 23.43 -0.05
CA LEU A 86 10.86 22.32 -0.29
C LEU A 86 11.50 22.45 -1.67
N THR A 87 12.83 22.42 -1.70
CA THR A 87 13.56 22.48 -2.97
C THR A 87 13.25 21.26 -3.84
N GLY A 88 12.88 21.54 -5.09
CA GLY A 88 12.59 20.50 -6.08
C GLY A 88 11.35 19.68 -5.78
N LEU A 89 10.33 20.25 -5.12
CA LEU A 89 9.02 19.61 -4.98
C LEU A 89 8.50 19.20 -6.36
N ALA A 90 8.30 17.89 -6.52
CA ALA A 90 7.80 17.30 -7.76
C ALA A 90 6.46 16.58 -7.55
N HIS A 91 6.22 16.03 -6.35
CA HIS A 91 4.99 15.30 -6.07
C HIS A 91 4.41 15.63 -4.70
N VAL A 92 3.09 15.77 -4.67
CA VAL A 92 2.27 15.71 -3.45
C VAL A 92 1.41 14.46 -3.56
N VAL A 93 1.71 13.45 -2.75
CA VAL A 93 1.02 12.15 -2.74
C VAL A 93 -0.01 12.11 -1.62
N LEU A 94 -1.27 11.91 -1.97
CA LEU A 94 -2.40 11.82 -1.04
C LEU A 94 -2.91 10.38 -1.01
N SER A 95 -2.83 9.73 0.14
CA SER A 95 -3.34 8.36 0.37
C SER A 95 -4.57 8.45 1.24
N LEU A 96 -5.73 8.63 0.63
CA LEU A 96 -6.94 8.95 1.39
C LEU A 96 -7.58 7.65 1.92
N PRO A 97 -8.00 7.58 3.19
CA PRO A 97 -8.65 6.39 3.75
C PRO A 97 -10.08 6.21 3.23
N SER A 98 -10.66 7.28 2.67
CA SER A 98 -12.00 7.30 2.11
C SER A 98 -12.11 8.39 1.06
N TRP A 99 -13.20 8.35 0.28
CA TRP A 99 -13.53 9.46 -0.61
C TRP A 99 -13.76 10.75 0.19
N PRO A 100 -13.18 11.88 -0.25
CA PRO A 100 -13.38 13.15 0.44
C PRO A 100 -14.82 13.64 0.27
N THR A 101 -15.38 14.17 1.34
CA THR A 101 -16.71 14.81 1.36
C THR A 101 -16.64 16.33 1.37
N ASP A 102 -15.48 16.87 1.78
CA ASP A 102 -15.23 18.31 1.85
C ASP A 102 -14.64 18.81 0.52
N LEU A 103 -15.50 19.46 -0.27
CA LEU A 103 -15.12 20.03 -1.56
C LEU A 103 -14.19 21.24 -1.43
N GLU A 104 -14.29 22.01 -0.35
CA GLU A 104 -13.45 23.19 -0.14
C GLU A 104 -12.01 22.76 0.16
N ALA A 105 -11.83 21.75 1.01
CA ALA A 105 -10.53 21.16 1.27
C ALA A 105 -9.89 20.57 -0.01
N MET A 106 -10.68 19.99 -0.91
CA MET A 106 -10.18 19.53 -2.21
C MET A 106 -9.72 20.69 -3.11
N GLN A 107 -10.41 21.82 -3.09
CA GLN A 107 -10.03 23.00 -3.87
C GLN A 107 -8.71 23.61 -3.41
N ALA A 108 -8.35 23.45 -2.13
CA ALA A 108 -7.06 23.90 -1.60
C ALA A 108 -5.87 23.24 -2.31
N LEU A 109 -6.05 22.04 -2.87
CA LEU A 109 -5.02 21.37 -3.69
C LEU A 109 -4.64 22.19 -4.93
N GLY A 110 -5.50 23.08 -5.40
CA GLY A 110 -5.18 23.99 -6.50
C GLY A 110 -4.18 25.10 -6.16
N ARG A 111 -3.69 25.15 -4.90
CA ARG A 111 -2.60 26.03 -4.49
C ARG A 111 -1.22 25.44 -4.77
N VAL A 112 -1.14 24.12 -4.96
CA VAL A 112 0.10 23.42 -5.31
C VAL A 112 0.71 24.02 -6.59
N PRO A 113 2.05 24.16 -6.68
CA PRO A 113 2.70 24.71 -7.86
C PRO A 113 2.31 23.97 -9.15
N PRO A 114 2.14 24.67 -10.27
CA PRO A 114 1.62 24.09 -11.51
C PRO A 114 2.52 23.00 -12.13
N GLU A 115 3.80 22.96 -11.77
CA GLU A 115 4.76 21.94 -12.16
C GLU A 115 4.71 20.67 -11.29
N THR A 116 4.13 20.75 -10.09
CA THR A 116 4.05 19.64 -9.13
C THR A 116 2.84 18.76 -9.43
N ASP A 117 3.07 17.45 -9.50
CA ASP A 117 2.00 16.46 -9.66
C ASP A 117 1.31 16.19 -8.31
N VAL A 118 -0.02 16.22 -8.31
CA VAL A 118 -0.85 15.80 -7.17
C VAL A 118 -1.36 14.39 -7.44
N VAL A 119 -0.70 13.42 -6.82
CA VAL A 119 -1.03 11.99 -6.97
C VAL A 119 -2.00 11.60 -5.87
N VAL A 120 -3.20 11.15 -6.21
CA VAL A 120 -4.24 10.79 -5.23
C VAL A 120 -4.56 9.31 -5.34
N VAL A 121 -4.36 8.58 -4.26
CA VAL A 121 -4.79 7.18 -4.13
C VAL A 121 -6.14 7.17 -3.40
N LEU A 122 -7.17 6.67 -4.08
CA LEU A 122 -8.53 6.57 -3.56
C LEU A 122 -8.94 5.10 -3.39
N PRO A 123 -9.61 4.75 -2.29
CA PRO A 123 -10.11 3.40 -2.07
C PRO A 123 -11.56 3.24 -2.56
N GLY A 124 -11.88 2.07 -3.09
CA GLY A 124 -13.22 1.67 -3.50
C GLY A 124 -13.79 2.51 -4.65
N TYR A 125 -15.05 2.27 -5.00
CA TYR A 125 -15.75 3.07 -6.02
C TYR A 125 -16.23 4.42 -5.45
N PRO A 126 -16.44 5.44 -6.30
CA PRO A 126 -17.06 6.69 -5.85
C PRO A 126 -18.41 6.40 -5.21
N PRO A 127 -18.71 6.99 -4.03
CA PRO A 127 -19.96 6.74 -3.32
C PRO A 127 -21.18 7.23 -4.12
N ASN A 128 -20.99 8.24 -4.97
CA ASN A 128 -21.99 8.77 -5.88
C ASN A 128 -21.30 9.51 -7.04
N ARG A 129 -22.07 9.86 -8.07
CA ARG A 129 -21.59 10.62 -9.23
C ARG A 129 -20.96 11.96 -8.85
N ALA A 130 -21.52 12.66 -7.86
CA ALA A 130 -21.01 13.97 -7.46
C ALA A 130 -19.59 13.88 -6.88
N ALA A 131 -19.28 12.82 -6.12
CA ALA A 131 -17.94 12.55 -5.61
C ALA A 131 -16.93 12.29 -6.74
N ALA A 132 -17.33 11.58 -7.80
CA ALA A 132 -16.49 11.43 -8.99
C ALA A 132 -16.28 12.77 -9.71
N GLN A 133 -17.35 13.54 -9.92
CA GLN A 133 -17.30 14.81 -10.64
C GLN A 133 -16.54 15.91 -9.88
N ALA A 134 -16.51 15.88 -8.55
CA ALA A 134 -15.80 16.85 -7.72
C ALA A 134 -14.33 17.07 -8.16
N TRP A 135 -13.64 15.99 -8.51
CA TRP A 135 -12.25 16.03 -8.98
C TRP A 135 -12.05 16.80 -10.28
N ASN A 136 -13.11 16.95 -11.09
CA ASN A 136 -13.06 17.72 -12.34
C ASN A 136 -12.95 19.24 -12.10
N TYR A 137 -13.14 19.70 -10.87
CA TYR A 137 -13.06 21.11 -10.50
C TYR A 137 -11.76 21.49 -9.79
N VAL A 138 -10.95 20.51 -9.37
CA VAL A 138 -9.70 20.76 -8.62
C VAL A 138 -8.58 21.23 -9.54
N ASN A 139 -8.20 22.50 -9.46
CA ASN A 139 -7.22 23.12 -10.36
C ASN A 139 -5.76 22.74 -10.06
N ALA A 140 -5.40 21.47 -10.27
CA ALA A 140 -4.04 20.96 -10.09
C ALA A 140 -3.71 19.91 -11.17
N ARG A 141 -2.43 19.55 -11.29
CA ARG A 141 -1.99 18.39 -12.10
C ARG A 141 -2.35 17.08 -11.40
N LEU A 142 -3.57 16.63 -11.61
CA LEU A 142 -4.10 15.46 -10.92
C LEU A 142 -3.69 14.15 -11.59
N ARG A 143 -3.29 13.21 -10.75
CA ARG A 143 -2.98 11.82 -11.09
C ARG A 143 -3.64 10.89 -10.08
N ILE A 144 -4.84 10.45 -10.39
CA ILE A 144 -5.70 9.70 -9.49
C ILE A 144 -5.57 8.21 -9.80
N VAL A 145 -5.22 7.43 -8.78
CA VAL A 145 -5.16 5.98 -8.80
C VAL A 145 -6.27 5.44 -7.92
N LEU A 146 -7.19 4.70 -8.52
CA LEU A 146 -8.29 4.09 -7.80
C LEU A 146 -7.96 2.64 -7.44
N VAL A 147 -8.07 2.26 -6.17
CA VAL A 147 -7.87 0.87 -5.72
C VAL A 147 -9.22 0.28 -5.32
N VAL A 148 -9.67 -0.73 -6.03
CA VAL A 148 -10.99 -1.37 -5.82
C VAL A 148 -10.81 -2.84 -5.47
N THR A 149 -11.63 -3.34 -4.54
CA THR A 149 -11.55 -4.72 -4.04
C THR A 149 -12.63 -5.63 -4.60
N GLU A 150 -13.59 -5.07 -5.34
CA GLU A 150 -14.71 -5.79 -5.94
C GLU A 150 -14.94 -5.31 -7.38
N PRO A 151 -15.60 -6.10 -8.26
CA PRO A 151 -15.99 -5.65 -9.59
C PRO A 151 -16.92 -4.43 -9.53
N PRO A 152 -17.04 -3.64 -10.62
CA PRO A 152 -17.90 -2.46 -10.62
C PRO A 152 -19.36 -2.85 -10.33
N PRO A 153 -20.04 -2.19 -9.39
CA PRO A 153 -21.40 -2.55 -9.00
C PRO A 153 -22.42 -2.29 -10.12
N SER A 154 -22.07 -1.43 -11.09
CA SER A 154 -22.86 -1.21 -12.29
C SER A 154 -22.03 -0.58 -13.42
N VAL A 155 -22.57 -0.66 -14.63
CA VAL A 155 -22.02 0.04 -15.81
C VAL A 155 -22.04 1.57 -15.63
N ALA A 156 -22.98 2.10 -14.85
CA ALA A 156 -23.06 3.54 -14.59
C ALA A 156 -21.82 4.05 -13.83
N VAL A 157 -21.32 3.29 -12.86
CA VAL A 157 -20.08 3.62 -12.13
C VAL A 157 -18.88 3.66 -13.06
N VAL A 158 -18.77 2.71 -14.00
CA VAL A 158 -17.71 2.74 -15.02
C VAL A 158 -17.82 3.98 -15.91
N GLY A 159 -19.05 4.37 -16.27
CA GLY A 159 -19.33 5.62 -16.97
C GLY A 159 -18.83 6.84 -16.18
N ASP A 160 -19.14 6.92 -14.89
CA ASP A 160 -18.69 8.02 -14.04
C ASP A 160 -17.15 8.08 -13.94
N LEU A 161 -16.48 6.93 -13.78
CA LEU A 161 -15.00 6.84 -13.79
C LEU A 161 -14.40 7.34 -15.11
N ASN A 162 -14.98 6.97 -16.25
CA ASN A 162 -14.49 7.42 -17.57
C ASN A 162 -14.60 8.95 -17.76
N THR A 163 -15.52 9.61 -17.04
CA THR A 163 -15.68 11.08 -17.08
C THR A 163 -14.79 11.82 -16.08
N MET A 164 -14.08 11.10 -15.22
CA MET A 164 -13.27 11.68 -14.16
C MET A 164 -11.93 12.19 -14.73
N ARG A 165 -11.64 13.47 -14.48
CA ARG A 165 -10.40 14.16 -14.85
C ARG A 165 -9.30 13.72 -13.92
N GLY A 166 -8.14 13.44 -14.50
CA GLY A 166 -6.98 13.00 -13.75
C GLY A 166 -7.06 11.55 -13.29
N LEU A 167 -8.16 10.80 -13.55
CA LEU A 167 -8.16 9.36 -13.35
C LEU A 167 -7.13 8.72 -14.29
N GLU A 168 -6.02 8.31 -13.72
CA GLU A 168 -4.88 7.74 -14.42
C GLU A 168 -5.06 6.25 -14.62
N ARG A 169 -5.47 5.53 -13.56
CA ARG A 169 -5.71 4.09 -13.63
C ARG A 169 -6.60 3.58 -12.50
N VAL A 170 -7.12 2.38 -12.71
CA VAL A 170 -7.83 1.59 -11.70
C VAL A 170 -7.00 0.34 -11.41
N ILE A 171 -6.82 0.01 -10.14
CA ILE A 171 -6.17 -1.21 -9.67
C ILE A 171 -7.24 -2.07 -8.99
N ALA A 172 -7.55 -3.20 -9.61
CA ALA A 172 -8.40 -4.23 -9.03
C ALA A 172 -7.54 -5.12 -8.11
N GLN A 173 -7.65 -4.90 -6.81
CA GLN A 173 -6.98 -5.67 -5.76
C GLN A 173 -7.93 -6.74 -5.21
N MET A 174 -7.84 -7.95 -5.77
CA MET A 174 -8.80 -9.04 -5.55
C MET A 174 -8.08 -10.37 -5.38
N ASP A 175 -8.71 -11.35 -4.72
CA ASP A 175 -8.17 -12.72 -4.63
C ASP A 175 -8.11 -13.39 -6.01
N GLU A 176 -9.19 -13.19 -6.79
CA GLU A 176 -9.35 -13.66 -8.16
C GLU A 176 -9.56 -12.47 -9.11
N PRO A 177 -8.50 -11.75 -9.49
CA PRO A 177 -8.62 -10.58 -10.35
C PRO A 177 -9.14 -10.95 -11.73
N SER A 178 -10.22 -10.30 -12.16
CA SER A 178 -10.83 -10.50 -13.48
C SER A 178 -11.19 -9.19 -14.16
N ARG A 179 -11.24 -9.21 -15.50
CA ARG A 179 -11.68 -8.05 -16.30
C ARG A 179 -13.21 -7.87 -16.29
N THR A 180 -13.94 -8.79 -15.67
CA THR A 180 -15.40 -8.79 -15.66
C THR A 180 -15.94 -7.51 -15.02
N GLY A 181 -16.87 -6.85 -15.71
CA GLY A 181 -17.46 -5.57 -15.29
C GLY A 181 -16.61 -4.34 -15.65
N PHE A 182 -15.32 -4.51 -15.98
CA PHE A 182 -14.42 -3.43 -16.41
C PHE A 182 -14.27 -3.32 -17.94
N GLU A 183 -15.05 -4.07 -18.72
CA GLU A 183 -14.88 -4.15 -20.17
C GLU A 183 -15.05 -2.78 -20.86
N ARG A 184 -15.86 -1.91 -20.25
CA ARG A 184 -16.14 -0.54 -20.73
C ARG A 184 -15.23 0.52 -20.09
N LEU A 185 -14.31 0.14 -19.22
CA LEU A 185 -13.36 1.06 -18.63
C LEU A 185 -12.39 1.55 -19.72
N GLN A 186 -12.31 2.87 -19.90
CA GLN A 186 -11.45 3.55 -20.86
C GLN A 186 -10.15 4.05 -20.23
N ARG A 187 -9.86 3.56 -19.02
CA ARG A 187 -8.65 3.87 -18.26
C ARG A 187 -7.83 2.60 -18.11
N PRO A 188 -6.50 2.71 -18.01
CA PRO A 188 -5.64 1.59 -17.64
C PRO A 188 -6.20 0.83 -16.42
N LEU A 189 -6.23 -0.50 -16.54
CA LEU A 189 -6.64 -1.42 -15.50
C LEU A 189 -5.44 -2.28 -15.10
N GLY A 190 -5.04 -2.17 -13.84
CA GLY A 190 -4.07 -3.06 -13.20
C GLY A 190 -4.78 -4.10 -12.34
N PHE A 191 -4.15 -5.25 -12.19
CA PHE A 191 -4.61 -6.30 -11.29
C PHE A 191 -3.55 -6.55 -10.23
N ARG A 192 -4.00 -6.64 -8.98
CA ARG A 192 -3.16 -7.01 -7.85
C ARG A 192 -3.83 -8.15 -7.11
N LYS A 193 -3.11 -9.25 -6.97
CA LYS A 193 -3.58 -10.38 -6.16
C LYS A 193 -3.36 -10.08 -4.68
N VAL A 194 -4.36 -10.33 -3.84
CA VAL A 194 -4.18 -10.37 -2.39
C VAL A 194 -3.56 -11.74 -2.06
N VAL A 195 -2.42 -11.73 -1.39
CA VAL A 195 -1.72 -12.94 -0.95
C VAL A 195 -1.87 -12.98 0.57
N GLU A 196 -2.53 -14.01 1.07
CA GLU A 196 -2.63 -14.34 2.50
C GLU A 196 -1.32 -14.90 3.05
#